data_AF-A0A3E0BZN6-F1
#
_entry.id   AF-A0A3E0BZN6-F1
#
_cell.length_a   1.000
_cell.length_b   1.000
_cell.length_c   1.000
_cell.angle_alpha   90.00
_cell.angle_beta   90.00
_cell.angle_gamma   90.00
#
_symmetry.space_group_name_H-M   'P 1'
#
loop_
_entity.id
_entity.type
_entity.pdbx_description
1 polymer ?
#
loop_
_entity_poly.entity_id
_entity_poly.type
_entity_poly.pdbx_seq_one_letter_code
_entity_poly.pdbx_strand_id
1 'polypeptide(L)'
;MYRAVDTEGNTVDFLLCAHGDKAAARRHFEKAVAQNGEPETVTADKSGANLAALEALNAERPTPIKIRQNKYLSNVIERDHRAVKRIVTPMMGFKSFRCARIIRSGIELMHMIRKGQMQDERDIKTAAEQFYSLAV
;
A
#
# COMPACT_ATOMS: atom_id res chain seq x y z
N MET A 1 -5.01 -0.32 8.58
CA MET A 1 -4.35 0.25 7.39
C MET A 1 -4.11 -0.89 6.42
N TYR A 2 -4.47 -0.70 5.16
CA TYR A 2 -4.17 -1.62 4.08
C TYR A 2 -2.96 -1.12 3.29
N ARG A 3 -2.17 -2.06 2.77
CA ARG A 3 -0.99 -1.80 1.94
C ARG A 3 -0.91 -2.88 0.87
N ALA A 4 -0.71 -2.46 -0.36
CA ALA A 4 -0.38 -3.34 -1.47
C ALA A 4 1.06 -3.05 -1.92
N VAL A 5 1.81 -4.11 -2.20
CA VAL A 5 3.15 -4.04 -2.78
C VAL A 5 3.25 -5.07 -3.91
N ASP A 6 4.07 -4.79 -4.91
CA ASP A 6 4.35 -5.74 -5.98
C ASP A 6 5.41 -6.77 -5.57
N THR A 7 5.80 -7.62 -6.51
CA THR A 7 6.83 -8.65 -6.31
C THR A 7 8.23 -8.10 -6.10
N GLU A 8 8.50 -6.88 -6.58
CA GLU A 8 9.78 -6.18 -6.41
C GLU A 8 9.86 -5.44 -5.07
N GLY A 9 8.72 -5.29 -4.38
CA GLY A 9 8.60 -4.56 -3.13
C GLY A 9 8.31 -3.07 -3.33
N ASN A 10 7.92 -2.65 -4.52
CA ASN A 10 7.41 -1.31 -4.78
C ASN A 10 6.00 -1.17 -4.23
N THR A 11 5.67 0.01 -3.72
CA THR A 11 4.38 0.28 -3.10
C THR A 11 3.35 0.57 -4.19
N VAL A 12 2.32 -0.29 -4.29
CA VAL A 12 1.26 -0.21 -5.30
C VAL A 12 0.15 0.73 -4.84
N ASP A 13 -0.32 0.57 -3.60
CA ASP A 13 -1.28 1.48 -2.98
C ASP A 13 -1.21 1.35 -1.45
N PHE A 14 -1.75 2.34 -0.75
CA PHE A 14 -1.99 2.26 0.68
C PHE A 14 -3.27 2.99 1.09
N LEU A 15 -3.95 2.45 2.11
CA LEU A 15 -5.17 3.04 2.65
C LEU A 15 -5.13 3.09 4.18
N LEU A 16 -5.20 4.31 4.71
CA LEU A 16 -5.49 4.52 6.13
C LEU A 16 -7.01 4.53 6.34
N CYS A 17 -7.50 3.59 7.13
CA CYS A 17 -8.89 3.45 7.53
C CYS A 17 -9.01 3.51 9.06
N ALA A 18 -10.15 3.97 9.57
CA ALA A 18 -10.43 3.95 11.01
C ALA A 18 -10.69 2.51 11.50
N HIS A 19 -11.36 1.70 10.67
CA HIS A 19 -11.68 0.30 10.96
C HIS A 19 -11.25 -0.60 9.79
N GLY A 20 -10.78 -1.80 10.11
CA GLY A 20 -10.36 -2.80 9.14
C GLY A 20 -11.53 -3.71 8.74
N ASP A 21 -12.51 -3.15 8.06
CA ASP A 21 -13.71 -3.88 7.60
C ASP A 21 -13.61 -4.32 6.13
N LYS A 22 -14.57 -5.16 5.70
CA LYS A 22 -14.66 -5.66 4.32
C LYS A 22 -14.77 -4.52 3.31
N ALA A 23 -15.48 -3.44 3.64
CA ALA A 23 -15.70 -2.32 2.71
C ALA A 23 -14.40 -1.54 2.46
N ALA A 24 -13.62 -1.29 3.51
CA ALA A 24 -12.31 -0.64 3.41
C ALA A 24 -11.31 -1.51 2.65
N ALA A 25 -11.28 -2.83 2.91
CA ALA A 25 -10.46 -3.77 2.16
C ALA A 25 -10.83 -3.78 0.66
N ARG A 26 -12.13 -3.89 0.35
CA ARG A 26 -12.64 -3.89 -1.03
C ARG A 26 -12.27 -2.60 -1.77
N ARG A 27 -12.53 -1.43 -1.17
CA ARG A 27 -12.16 -0.14 -1.73
C ARG A 27 -10.65 -0.04 -2.02
N HIS A 28 -9.82 -0.58 -1.14
CA HIS A 28 -8.37 -0.58 -1.36
C HIS A 28 -7.99 -1.45 -2.56
N PHE A 29 -8.54 -2.66 -2.68
CA PHE A 29 -8.28 -3.52 -3.84
C PHE A 29 -8.78 -2.91 -5.15
N GLU A 30 -9.99 -2.35 -5.17
CA GLU A 30 -10.54 -1.67 -6.35
C GLU A 30 -9.65 -0.52 -6.80
N LYS A 31 -9.22 0.33 -5.87
CA LYS A 31 -8.31 1.44 -6.16
C LYS A 31 -6.96 0.94 -6.70
N ALA A 32 -6.37 -0.07 -6.05
CA ALA A 32 -5.08 -0.62 -6.46
C ALA A 32 -5.14 -1.19 -7.88
N VAL A 33 -6.20 -1.96 -8.21
CA VAL A 33 -6.40 -2.54 -9.55
C VAL A 33 -6.68 -1.46 -10.59
N ALA A 34 -7.51 -0.46 -10.27
CA ALA A 34 -7.80 0.63 -11.19
C ALA A 34 -6.56 1.46 -11.58
N GLN A 35 -5.59 1.58 -10.67
CA GLN A 35 -4.37 2.38 -10.89
C GLN A 35 -3.21 1.59 -11.50
N ASN A 36 -3.13 0.28 -11.25
CA ASN A 36 -1.95 -0.53 -11.59
C ASN A 36 -2.25 -1.70 -12.54
N GLY A 37 -3.51 -1.89 -12.95
CA GLY A 37 -3.94 -3.01 -13.78
C GLY A 37 -4.34 -4.24 -12.97
N GLU A 38 -4.81 -5.26 -13.68
CA GLU A 38 -5.37 -6.47 -13.07
C GLU A 38 -4.28 -7.49 -12.72
N PRO A 39 -4.10 -7.85 -11.44
CA PRO A 39 -3.12 -8.86 -11.07
C PRO A 39 -3.66 -10.28 -11.33
N GLU A 40 -2.79 -11.18 -11.78
CA GLU A 40 -3.15 -12.60 -11.90
C GLU A 40 -3.32 -13.27 -10.52
N THR A 41 -2.47 -12.89 -9.55
CA THR A 41 -2.45 -13.47 -8.20
C THR A 41 -2.30 -12.37 -7.16
N VAL A 42 -3.12 -12.42 -6.10
CA VAL A 42 -2.99 -11.57 -4.92
C VAL A 42 -2.64 -12.44 -3.71
N THR A 43 -1.55 -12.07 -3.04
CA THR A 43 -1.20 -12.65 -1.74
C THR A 43 -1.74 -11.74 -0.64
N ALA A 44 -2.63 -12.26 0.19
CA ALA A 44 -3.18 -11.56 1.34
C ALA A 44 -2.82 -12.29 2.64
N ASP A 45 -2.86 -11.56 3.75
CA ASP A 45 -2.81 -12.17 5.07
C ASP A 45 -4.07 -13.01 5.34
N LYS A 46 -4.10 -13.70 6.49
CA LYS A 46 -5.24 -14.53 6.89
C LYS A 46 -6.41 -13.72 7.46
N SER A 47 -6.52 -12.42 7.18
CA SER A 47 -7.64 -11.63 7.69
C SER A 47 -8.93 -11.96 6.92
N GLY A 48 -10.02 -12.17 7.66
CA GLY A 48 -11.33 -12.45 7.06
C GLY A 48 -11.84 -11.29 6.19
N ALA A 49 -11.50 -10.05 6.53
CA ALA A 49 -11.87 -8.87 5.74
C ALA A 49 -11.22 -8.87 4.35
N ASN A 50 -9.92 -9.21 4.24
CA ASN A 50 -9.24 -9.28 2.95
C ASN A 50 -9.80 -10.40 2.08
N LEU A 51 -10.01 -11.59 2.66
CA LEU A 51 -10.58 -12.72 1.94
C LEU A 51 -11.97 -12.39 1.41
N ALA A 52 -12.87 -11.92 2.28
CA ALA A 52 -14.24 -11.57 1.89
C ALA A 52 -14.30 -10.43 0.86
N ALA A 53 -13.35 -9.51 0.90
CA ALA A 53 -13.25 -8.44 -0.08
C ALA A 53 -12.78 -8.94 -1.45
N LEU A 54 -11.77 -9.81 -1.50
CA LEU A 54 -11.28 -10.40 -2.75
C LEU A 54 -12.29 -11.35 -3.38
N GLU A 55 -13.02 -12.12 -2.58
CA GLU A 55 -14.13 -12.96 -3.05
C GLU A 55 -15.24 -12.12 -3.67
N ALA A 56 -15.64 -11.03 -2.99
CA ALA A 56 -16.64 -10.11 -3.54
C ALA A 56 -16.16 -9.44 -4.84
N LEU A 57 -14.88 -9.09 -4.91
CA LEU A 57 -14.27 -8.51 -6.11
C LEU A 57 -14.26 -9.51 -7.28
N ASN A 58 -13.96 -10.78 -7.02
CA ASN A 58 -13.97 -11.85 -8.03
C ASN A 58 -15.38 -12.18 -8.54
N ALA A 59 -16.41 -12.05 -7.70
CA ALA A 59 -17.80 -12.29 -8.10
C ALA A 59 -18.29 -11.33 -9.19
N GLU A 60 -17.67 -10.15 -9.30
CA GLU A 60 -18.02 -9.10 -10.26
C GLU A 60 -17.09 -9.10 -11.50
N ARG A 61 -16.17 -10.08 -11.60
CA ARG A 61 -15.13 -10.13 -12.64
C ARG A 61 -15.30 -11.34 -13.56
N PRO A 62 -15.07 -11.17 -14.88
CA PRO A 62 -15.07 -12.29 -15.82
C PRO A 62 -13.88 -13.23 -15.59
N THR A 63 -12.72 -12.68 -15.23
CA THR A 63 -11.50 -13.45 -14.93
C THR A 63 -11.18 -13.33 -13.44
N PRO A 64 -11.27 -14.42 -12.67
CA PRO A 64 -11.03 -14.37 -11.23
C PRO A 64 -9.53 -14.23 -10.92
N ILE A 65 -9.22 -13.36 -9.96
CA ILE A 65 -7.89 -13.21 -9.38
C ILE A 65 -7.60 -14.42 -8.49
N LYS A 66 -6.44 -15.06 -8.65
CA LYS A 66 -6.02 -16.15 -7.77
C LYS A 66 -5.69 -15.60 -6.38
N ILE A 67 -6.43 -16.02 -5.37
CA ILE A 67 -6.21 -15.61 -3.97
C ILE A 67 -5.25 -16.61 -3.31
N ARG A 68 -4.16 -16.10 -2.73
CA ARG A 68 -3.19 -16.90 -1.97
C ARG A 68 -3.06 -16.36 -0.55
N GLN A 69 -3.12 -17.24 0.43
CA GLN A 69 -2.77 -16.93 1.83
C GLN A 69 -1.50 -17.68 2.20
N ASN A 70 -0.33 -17.06 1.99
CA ASN A 70 0.96 -17.67 2.30
C ASN A 70 1.76 -16.77 3.23
N LYS A 71 2.04 -17.26 4.44
CA LYS A 71 2.80 -16.57 5.49
C LYS A 71 4.16 -16.07 5.00
N TYR A 72 4.87 -16.85 4.18
CA TYR A 72 6.22 -16.52 3.75
C TYR A 72 6.26 -15.45 2.65
N LEU A 73 5.20 -15.36 1.85
CA LEU A 73 5.08 -14.32 0.82
C LEU A 73 4.65 -12.97 1.42
N SER A 74 4.03 -12.98 2.59
CA SER A 74 3.76 -11.77 3.37
C SER A 74 5.04 -11.07 3.86
N ASN A 75 6.20 -11.75 3.86
CA ASN A 75 7.48 -11.17 4.32
C ASN A 75 7.88 -9.90 3.55
N VAL A 76 7.57 -9.80 2.25
CA VAL A 76 7.87 -8.60 1.45
C VAL A 76 7.05 -7.41 1.96
N ILE A 77 5.75 -7.64 2.17
CA ILE A 77 4.81 -6.64 2.73
C ILE A 77 5.27 -6.22 4.12
N GLU A 78 5.62 -7.19 4.98
CA GLU A 78 6.08 -6.94 6.34
C GLU A 78 7.39 -6.14 6.39
N ARG A 79 8.34 -6.46 5.49
CA ARG A 79 9.62 -5.74 5.37
C ARG A 79 9.40 -4.30 4.94
N ASP A 80 8.57 -4.08 3.92
CA ASP A 80 8.25 -2.75 3.42
C ASP A 80 7.53 -1.91 4.48
N HIS A 81 6.56 -2.52 5.14
CA HIS A 81 5.82 -1.89 6.24
C HIS A 81 6.70 -1.56 7.46
N ARG A 82 7.77 -2.32 7.71
CA ARG A 82 8.70 -2.08 8.83
C ARG A 82 9.40 -0.74 8.72
N ALA A 83 9.77 -0.29 7.52
CA ALA A 83 10.42 1.00 7.33
C ALA A 83 9.51 2.16 7.74
N VAL A 84 8.24 2.11 7.33
CA VAL A 84 7.23 3.10 7.72
C VAL A 84 6.95 3.05 9.22
N LYS A 85 6.82 1.84 9.80
CA LYS A 85 6.61 1.66 11.24
C LYS A 85 7.73 2.27 12.07
N ARG A 86 9.00 2.14 11.66
CA ARG A 86 10.14 2.75 12.39
C ARG A 86 10.00 4.27 12.55
N ILE A 87 9.37 4.94 11.59
CA ILE A 87 9.15 6.40 11.65
C ILE A 87 7.92 6.72 12.49
N VAL A 88 6.82 5.97 12.31
CA VAL A 88 5.53 6.27 12.97
C VAL A 88 5.48 5.85 14.43
N THR A 89 6.10 4.72 14.81
CA THR A 89 6.10 4.20 16.19
C THR A 89 6.59 5.21 17.23
N PRO A 90 7.74 5.91 17.07
CA PRO A 90 8.21 6.88 18.07
C PRO A 90 7.35 8.14 18.18
N MET A 91 6.38 8.38 17.28
CA MET A 91 5.48 9.53 17.33
C MET A 91 4.39 9.39 18.40
N MET A 92 4.23 8.20 19.02
CA MET A 92 3.22 7.89 20.04
C MET A 92 1.77 8.16 19.58
N GLY A 93 1.51 7.98 18.29
CA GLY A 93 0.19 8.19 17.68
C GLY A 93 -0.01 9.59 17.08
N PHE A 94 -1.21 9.82 16.54
CA PHE A 94 -1.56 11.07 15.87
C PHE A 94 -2.71 11.76 16.61
N LYS A 95 -2.66 13.09 16.69
CA LYS A 95 -3.68 13.91 17.37
C LYS A 95 -5.08 13.82 16.72
N SER A 96 -5.15 13.53 15.42
CA SER A 96 -6.41 13.36 14.70
C SER A 96 -6.24 12.43 13.51
N PHE A 97 -7.35 11.85 13.03
CA PHE A 97 -7.35 11.01 11.83
C PHE A 97 -6.91 11.78 10.58
N ARG A 98 -7.27 13.08 10.48
CA ARG A 98 -6.81 13.94 9.38
C ARG A 98 -5.29 14.11 9.40
N CYS A 99 -4.71 14.39 10.57
CA CYS A 99 -3.25 14.49 10.72
C CYS A 99 -2.57 13.16 10.40
N ALA A 100 -3.11 12.05 10.89
CA ALA A 100 -2.61 10.71 10.59
C ALA A 100 -2.56 10.45 9.09
N ARG A 101 -3.64 10.79 8.37
CA ARG A 101 -3.72 10.61 6.91
C ARG A 101 -2.66 11.43 6.18
N ILE A 102 -2.50 12.71 6.51
CA ILE A 102 -1.54 13.61 5.84
C ILE A 102 -0.10 13.16 6.12
N ILE A 103 0.26 13.04 7.41
CA ILE A 103 1.63 12.70 7.82
C ILE A 103 2.01 11.31 7.29
N ARG A 104 1.12 10.33 7.41
CA ARG A 104 1.39 8.98 6.91
C ARG A 104 1.57 8.98 5.40
N SER A 105 0.76 9.73 4.64
CA SER A 105 0.95 9.83 3.18
C SER A 105 2.31 10.43 2.82
N GLY A 106 2.78 11.45 3.55
CA GLY A 106 4.12 12.01 3.35
C GLY A 106 5.25 11.04 3.68
N ILE A 107 5.12 10.25 4.75
CA ILE A 107 6.09 9.21 5.12
C ILE A 107 6.15 8.12 4.04
N GLU A 108 4.99 7.68 3.53
CA GLU A 108 4.91 6.69 2.45
C GLU A 108 5.55 7.23 1.17
N LEU A 109 5.26 8.48 0.80
CA LEU A 109 5.87 9.15 -0.35
C LEU A 109 7.40 9.21 -0.24
N MET A 110 7.91 9.64 0.90
CA MET A 110 9.35 9.69 1.15
C MET A 110 9.98 8.28 1.13
N HIS A 111 9.25 7.25 1.57
CA HIS A 111 9.71 5.87 1.50
C HIS A 111 9.77 5.35 0.05
N MET A 112 8.79 5.69 -0.80
CA MET A 112 8.82 5.37 -2.23
C MET A 112 9.99 6.05 -2.95
N ILE A 113 10.22 7.34 -2.67
CA ILE A 113 11.36 8.11 -3.17
C ILE A 113 12.69 7.46 -2.78
N ARG A 114 12.87 7.12 -1.50
CA ARG A 114 14.12 6.51 -1.00
C ARG A 114 14.41 5.13 -1.58
N LYS A 115 13.39 4.38 -1.99
CA LYS A 115 13.54 3.10 -2.67
C LYS A 115 13.85 3.23 -4.17
N GLY A 116 13.85 4.45 -4.71
CA GLY A 116 14.06 4.69 -6.14
C GLY A 116 12.82 4.46 -7.01
N GLN A 117 11.67 4.12 -6.41
CA GLN A 117 10.45 3.78 -7.15
C GLN A 117 9.92 4.92 -8.04
N MET A 118 10.29 6.16 -7.72
CA MET A 118 9.83 7.34 -8.45
C MET A 118 10.92 7.98 -9.32
N GLN A 119 12.11 7.38 -9.40
CA GLN A 119 13.23 7.93 -10.19
C GLN A 119 12.95 7.74 -11.67
N ASP A 120 13.11 8.82 -12.43
CA ASP A 120 13.24 8.76 -13.88
C ASP A 120 14.73 8.60 -14.19
N GLU A 121 15.10 7.69 -15.09
CA GLU A 121 16.49 7.34 -15.41
C GLU A 121 17.33 8.54 -15.88
N ARG A 122 16.69 9.67 -16.18
CA ARG A 122 17.28 10.86 -16.79
C ARG A 122 17.57 12.01 -15.82
N ASP A 123 17.16 11.91 -14.55
CA ASP A 123 17.20 13.06 -13.64
C ASP A 123 17.80 12.68 -12.27
N ILE A 124 19.07 13.04 -12.06
CA ILE A 124 19.78 12.81 -10.79
C ILE A 124 19.29 13.88 -9.79
N LYS A 125 18.12 13.62 -9.18
CA LYS A 125 17.57 14.42 -8.09
C LYS A 125 17.86 13.79 -6.75
N THR A 126 18.20 14.60 -5.76
CA THR A 126 18.18 14.18 -4.37
C THR A 126 16.75 13.83 -3.94
N ALA A 127 16.60 13.02 -2.89
CA ALA A 127 15.28 12.67 -2.36
C ALA A 127 14.44 13.90 -1.95
N ALA A 128 15.10 14.98 -1.51
CA ALA A 128 14.44 16.23 -1.16
C ALA A 128 13.92 16.96 -2.40
N GLU A 129 14.74 17.12 -3.44
CA GLU A 129 14.34 17.77 -4.70
C GLU A 129 13.20 17.02 -5.37
N GLN A 130 13.27 15.69 -5.38
CA GLN A 130 12.20 14.85 -5.91
C GLN A 130 10.90 15.05 -5.13
N PHE A 131 10.95 15.10 -3.80
CA PHE A 131 9.79 15.37 -2.97
C PHE A 131 9.18 16.75 -3.27
N TYR A 132 10.00 17.81 -3.34
CA TYR A 132 9.52 19.15 -3.65
C TYR A 132 8.94 19.27 -5.06
N SER A 133 9.45 18.51 -6.04
CA SER A 133 8.89 18.50 -7.39
C SER A 133 7.47 17.93 -7.47
N LEU A 134 7.06 17.14 -6.47
CA LEU A 134 5.72 16.57 -6.35
C LEU A 134 4.76 17.43 -5.50
N ALA A 135 5.28 18.45 -4.82
CA ALA A 135 4.49 19.39 -4.04
C ALA A 135 4.00 20.51 -4.98
N VAL A 136 2.76 20.37 -5.48
CA VAL A 136 2.03 21.40 -6.23
C VAL A 136 1.31 22.34 -5.27
#